data_AF-A0A4V6KXG2-F1
#
_entry.id   AF-A0A4V6KXG2-F1
#
_cell.length_a   1.000
_cell.length_b   1.000
_cell.length_c   1.000
_cell.angle_alpha   90.00
_cell.angle_beta   90.00
_cell.angle_gamma   90.00
#
_symmetry.space_group_name_H-M   'P 1'
#
loop_
_entity.id
_entity.type
_entity.pdbx_description
1 polymer ?
#
loop_
_entity_poly.entity_id
_entity_poly.type
_entity_poly.pdbx_seq_one_letter_code
_entity_poly.pdbx_strand_id
1 'polypeptide(L)'
;MHLFSHPFGCSQLGQDHENTRTMLQNMVRHPNAGAVLVIGLGCENNQVDAFRTTLGEYDEQRVRFMVCQQQDDEVADGLAHLHALYQIMRDDRRQPGKLSELKFGLECGGSDGLSGITANPLLGCFSIM
;
A
#
# COMPACT_ATOMS: atom_id res chain seq x y z
N MET A 1 -5.69 9.90 6.94
CA MET A 1 -5.48 8.47 7.25
C MET A 1 -6.38 7.68 6.31
N HIS A 2 -5.83 6.70 5.59
CA HIS A 2 -6.60 5.83 4.70
C HIS A 2 -6.55 4.39 5.25
N LEU A 3 -7.67 3.68 5.17
CA LEU A 3 -7.77 2.27 5.49
C LEU A 3 -7.97 1.49 4.20
N PHE A 4 -7.16 0.47 3.99
CA PHE A 4 -7.26 -0.45 2.86
C PHE A 4 -7.44 -1.86 3.41
N SER A 5 -8.67 -2.37 3.34
CA SER A 5 -8.99 -3.72 3.76
C SER A 5 -8.98 -4.68 2.58
N HIS A 6 -8.56 -5.92 2.83
CA HIS A 6 -8.82 -7.03 1.92
C HIS A 6 -9.79 -8.01 2.59
N PRO A 7 -10.87 -8.45 1.91
CA PRO A 7 -11.88 -9.32 2.52
C PRO A 7 -11.44 -10.78 2.58
N PHE A 8 -10.33 -11.11 1.92
CA PHE A 8 -9.89 -12.47 1.75
C PHE A 8 -9.04 -12.91 2.94
N GLY A 9 -9.65 -13.64 3.86
CA GLY A 9 -8.98 -14.24 5.03
C GLY A 9 -8.30 -15.56 4.69
N CYS A 10 -8.88 -16.69 5.13
CA CYS A 10 -8.33 -18.03 4.93
C CYS A 10 -8.64 -18.67 3.56
N SER A 11 -9.27 -17.92 2.65
CA SER A 11 -9.84 -18.47 1.40
C SER A 11 -8.92 -18.37 0.18
N GLN A 12 -7.75 -17.74 0.29
CA GLN A 12 -6.81 -17.60 -0.83
C GLN A 12 -5.75 -18.67 -0.79
N LEU A 13 -5.47 -19.29 -1.93
CA LEU A 13 -4.49 -20.36 -2.07
C LEU A 13 -3.61 -20.10 -3.30
N GLY A 14 -2.39 -20.63 -3.30
CA GLY A 14 -1.47 -20.56 -4.43
C GLY A 14 -1.29 -19.13 -4.97
N GLN A 15 -1.49 -18.96 -6.27
CA GLN A 15 -1.23 -17.69 -6.97
C GLN A 15 -2.10 -16.53 -6.49
N ASP A 16 -3.37 -16.76 -6.13
CA ASP A 16 -4.26 -15.70 -5.66
C ASP A 16 -3.77 -15.08 -4.35
N HIS A 17 -3.28 -15.95 -3.47
CA HIS A 17 -2.66 -15.56 -2.21
C HIS A 17 -1.38 -14.75 -2.44
N GLU A 18 -0.51 -15.23 -3.32
CA GLU A 18 0.74 -14.53 -3.67
C GLU A 18 0.49 -13.16 -4.30
N ASN A 19 -0.48 -13.06 -5.20
CA ASN A 19 -0.86 -11.81 -5.85
C ASN A 19 -1.39 -10.79 -4.85
N THR A 20 -2.27 -11.23 -3.94
CA THR A 20 -2.85 -10.35 -2.90
C THR A 20 -1.76 -9.85 -1.95
N ARG A 21 -0.89 -10.75 -1.48
CA ARG A 21 0.27 -10.38 -0.67
C ARG A 21 1.14 -9.35 -1.39
N THR A 22 1.47 -9.60 -2.66
CA THR A 22 2.31 -8.70 -3.47
C THR A 22 1.65 -7.33 -3.64
N MET A 23 0.34 -7.27 -3.91
CA MET A 23 -0.40 -6.01 -4.01
C MET A 23 -0.35 -5.21 -2.71
N LEU A 24 -0.61 -5.85 -1.57
CA LEU A 24 -0.55 -5.20 -0.26
C LEU A 24 0.88 -4.74 0.09
N GLN A 25 1.91 -5.51 -0.27
CA GLN A 25 3.32 -5.10 -0.11
C GLN A 25 3.65 -3.87 -0.97
N ASN A 26 3.13 -3.80 -2.21
CA ASN A 26 3.29 -2.62 -3.05
C ASN A 26 2.62 -1.38 -2.43
N MET A 27 1.51 -1.54 -1.72
CA MET A 27 0.88 -0.45 -0.97
C MET A 27 1.72 0.01 0.22
N VAL A 28 2.33 -0.94 0.96
CA VAL A 28 3.25 -0.62 2.06
C VAL A 28 4.44 0.20 1.57
N ARG A 29 4.96 -0.12 0.38
CA ARG A 29 6.14 0.53 -0.22
C ARG A 29 5.81 1.75 -1.08
N HIS A 30 4.54 2.14 -1.15
CA HIS A 30 4.12 3.21 -2.03
C HIS A 30 4.71 4.56 -1.56
N PRO A 31 5.37 5.36 -2.42
CA PRO A 31 6.10 6.56 -1.99
C PRO A 31 5.21 7.66 -1.40
N ASN A 32 3.91 7.63 -1.68
CA ASN A 32 2.93 8.53 -1.06
C ASN A 32 2.47 8.07 0.34
N ALA A 33 2.90 6.91 0.83
CA ALA A 33 2.62 6.44 2.18
C ALA A 33 3.70 6.96 3.14
N GLY A 34 3.39 8.04 3.87
CA GLY A 34 4.34 8.63 4.84
C GLY A 34 4.64 7.70 6.03
N ALA A 35 3.67 6.87 6.42
CA ALA A 35 3.82 5.79 7.39
C ALA A 35 2.71 4.76 7.19
N VAL A 36 2.95 3.50 7.59
CA VAL A 36 2.05 2.36 7.37
C VAL A 36 1.98 1.48 8.60
N LEU A 37 0.76 1.11 8.99
CA LEU A 37 0.50 0.06 9.97
C LEU A 37 -0.18 -1.11 9.24
N VAL A 38 0.47 -2.25 9.18
CA VAL A 38 -0.08 -3.50 8.65
C VAL A 38 -0.74 -4.27 9.79
N ILE A 39 -2.02 -4.57 9.66
CA ILE A 39 -2.81 -5.25 10.70
C ILE A 39 -3.30 -6.59 10.16
N GLY A 40 -2.99 -7.66 10.87
CA GLY A 40 -3.55 -9.00 10.64
C GLY A 40 -4.41 -9.43 11.84
N LEU A 41 -5.36 -10.34 11.61
CA LEU A 41 -6.16 -10.89 12.70
C LEU A 41 -5.33 -11.95 13.46
N GLY A 42 -4.58 -12.78 12.73
CA GLY A 42 -3.71 -13.85 13.25
C GLY A 42 -4.05 -15.24 12.71
N CYS A 43 -5.19 -15.43 12.04
CA CYS A 43 -5.64 -16.74 11.54
C CYS A 43 -5.79 -16.80 10.01
N GLU A 44 -5.52 -15.72 9.30
CA GLU A 44 -5.53 -15.62 7.84
C GLU A 44 -4.43 -16.44 7.18
N ASN A 45 -4.56 -16.72 5.87
CA ASN A 45 -3.47 -17.40 5.16
C ASN A 45 -2.26 -16.48 4.96
N ASN A 46 -2.50 -15.17 4.81
CA ASN A 46 -1.45 -14.15 4.70
C ASN A 46 -0.98 -13.65 6.06
N GLN A 47 -0.31 -14.57 6.77
CA GLN A 47 0.25 -14.32 8.08
C GLN A 47 1.23 -13.14 8.06
N VAL A 48 1.09 -12.26 9.04
CA VAL A 48 1.88 -11.01 9.16
C VAL A 48 3.39 -11.28 9.19
N ASP A 49 3.83 -12.36 9.83
CA ASP A 49 5.26 -12.73 9.87
C ASP A 49 5.81 -13.11 8.49
N ALA A 50 5.06 -13.92 7.74
CA ALA A 50 5.42 -14.29 6.37
C ALA A 50 5.34 -13.07 5.43
N PHE A 51 4.33 -12.21 5.62
CA PHE A 51 4.20 -10.94 4.91
C PHE A 51 5.42 -10.05 5.13
N ARG A 52 5.84 -9.85 6.39
CA ARG A 52 7.00 -9.05 6.77
C ARG A 52 8.29 -9.63 6.19
N THR A 53 8.47 -10.95 6.28
CA THR A 53 9.66 -11.63 5.75
C THR A 53 9.81 -11.44 4.24
N THR A 54 8.69 -11.49 3.51
CA THR A 54 8.67 -11.37 2.04
C THR A 54 8.59 -9.93 1.52
N LEU A 55 8.33 -8.94 2.40
CA LEU A 55 8.29 -7.53 2.04
C LEU A 55 9.68 -6.99 1.60
N GLY A 56 10.75 -7.60 2.10
CA GLY A 56 12.13 -7.18 1.85
C GLY A 56 12.50 -5.94 2.67
N GLU A 57 13.31 -5.06 2.11
CA GLU A 57 13.74 -3.82 2.78
C GLU A 57 12.61 -2.78 2.85
N TYR A 58 12.40 -2.24 4.05
CA TYR A 58 11.47 -1.16 4.35
C TYR A 58 12.00 -0.32 5.54
N ASP A 59 11.46 0.88 5.72
CA ASP A 59 11.81 1.74 6.86
C ASP A 59 11.06 1.28 8.13
N GLU A 60 11.78 0.68 9.09
CA GLU A 60 11.22 0.17 10.34
C GLU A 60 10.67 1.25 11.27
N GLN A 61 11.04 2.52 11.07
CA GLN A 61 10.47 3.63 11.80
C GLN A 61 9.07 3.94 11.27
N ARG A 62 8.87 3.82 9.96
CA ARG A 62 7.64 4.21 9.25
C ARG A 62 6.68 3.07 8.97
N VAL A 63 7.12 1.82 9.09
CA VAL A 63 6.27 0.64 8.89
C VAL A 63 6.21 -0.18 10.19
N ARG A 64 4.99 -0.39 10.69
CA ARG A 64 4.71 -1.22 11.85
C ARG A 64 3.75 -2.35 11.47
N PHE A 65 3.80 -3.40 12.28
CA PHE A 65 3.00 -4.61 12.09
C PHE A 65 2.29 -4.92 13.41
N MET A 66 1.04 -5.36 13.34
CA MET A 66 0.24 -5.74 14.49
C MET A 66 -0.59 -6.97 14.15
N VAL A 67 -0.64 -7.93 15.08
CA VAL A 67 -1.55 -9.08 15.03
C VAL A 67 -2.54 -8.92 16.16
N CYS A 68 -3.83 -8.74 15.85
CA CYS A 68 -4.85 -8.42 16.84
C CYS A 68 -4.98 -9.51 17.91
N GLN A 69 -4.95 -10.80 17.54
CA GLN A 69 -5.04 -11.92 18.49
C GLN A 69 -3.84 -12.05 19.45
N GLN A 70 -2.79 -11.24 19.27
CA GLN A 70 -1.63 -11.18 20.15
C GLN A 70 -1.65 -9.95 21.07
N GLN A 71 -2.71 -9.14 21.02
CA GLN A 71 -2.89 -7.96 21.87
C GLN A 71 -3.98 -8.22 22.91
N ASP A 72 -3.83 -7.62 24.09
CA ASP A 72 -4.86 -7.64 25.14
C ASP A 72 -5.97 -6.60 24.87
N ASP A 73 -5.60 -5.45 24.31
CA ASP A 73 -6.51 -4.40 23.84
C ASP A 73 -6.06 -3.92 22.46
N GLU A 74 -6.57 -4.58 21.41
CA GLU A 74 -6.16 -4.33 20.02
C GLU A 74 -6.43 -2.89 19.56
N VAL A 75 -7.41 -2.22 20.18
CA VAL A 75 -7.76 -0.84 19.85
C VAL A 75 -6.75 0.11 20.46
N ALA A 76 -6.42 -0.06 21.74
CA ALA A 76 -5.43 0.77 22.43
C ALA A 76 -4.03 0.59 21.79
N ASP A 77 -3.62 -0.64 21.52
CA ASP A 77 -2.32 -0.94 20.91
C ASP A 77 -2.24 -0.42 19.47
N GLY A 78 -3.32 -0.59 18.69
CA GLY A 78 -3.43 -0.03 17.34
C GLY A 78 -3.32 1.50 17.34
N LEU A 79 -3.99 2.18 18.27
CA LEU A 79 -3.90 3.63 18.43
C LEU A 79 -2.49 4.08 18.83
N ALA A 80 -1.82 3.34 19.71
CA ALA A 80 -0.44 3.62 20.12
C ALA A 80 0.52 3.55 18.92
N HIS A 81 0.40 2.52 18.08
CA HIS A 81 1.16 2.42 16.84
C HIS A 81 0.90 3.58 15.88
N LEU A 82 -0.38 3.90 15.64
CA LEU A 82 -0.76 5.01 14.75
C LEU A 82 -0.23 6.35 15.26
N HIS A 83 -0.26 6.59 16.57
CA HIS A 83 0.27 7.82 17.15
C HIS A 83 1.80 7.90 16.99
N ALA A 84 2.53 6.81 17.25
CA ALA A 84 3.98 6.77 17.05
C ALA A 84 4.36 7.03 15.59
N LEU A 85 3.67 6.41 14.64
CA LEU A 85 3.84 6.63 13.21
C LEU A 85 3.55 8.08 12.81
N TYR A 86 2.46 8.66 13.35
CA TYR A 86 2.12 10.06 13.13
C TYR A 86 3.21 11.01 13.59
N GLN A 87 3.82 10.77 14.76
CA GLN A 87 4.91 11.61 15.26
C GLN A 87 6.15 11.59 14.36
N ILE A 88 6.36 10.51 13.59
CA ILE A 88 7.47 10.42 12.62
C ILE A 88 7.14 11.20 11.34
N MET A 89 5.94 11.04 10.79
CA MET A 89 5.58 11.63 9.50
C MET A 89 5.13 13.11 9.56
N ARG A 90 4.73 13.63 10.74
CA ARG A 90 4.18 14.99 10.89
C ARG A 90 5.11 16.11 10.42
N ASP A 91 6.41 15.86 10.46
CA ASP A 91 7.43 16.85 10.13
C ASP A 91 7.91 16.73 8.67
N ASP A 92 7.35 15.79 7.90
CA ASP A 92 7.61 15.68 6.46
C ASP A 92 7.20 16.96 5.74
N ARG A 93 8.06 17.44 4.84
CA ARG A 93 7.83 18.62 4.02
C ARG A 93 8.14 18.31 2.57
N ARG A 94 7.31 18.83 1.65
CA ARG A 94 7.57 18.77 0.22
C ARG A 94 8.92 19.43 -0.07
N GLN A 95 9.71 18.77 -0.89
CA GLN A 95 10.98 19.27 -1.40
C GLN A 95 10.90 19.36 -2.93
N PRO A 96 11.69 20.24 -3.57
CA PRO A 96 11.90 20.15 -5.00
C PRO A 96 12.38 18.75 -5.39
N GLY A 97 11.71 18.11 -6.35
CA GLY A 97 12.05 16.80 -6.89
C GLY A 97 12.26 16.85 -8.39
N LYS A 98 12.69 15.74 -8.98
CA LYS A 98 12.85 15.60 -10.43
C LYS A 98 11.60 14.98 -11.04
N LEU A 99 11.27 15.37 -12.27
CA LEU A 99 10.18 14.72 -13.02
C LEU A 99 10.41 13.20 -13.17
N SER A 100 11.66 12.76 -13.26
CA SER A 100 12.06 11.34 -13.34
C SER A 100 11.70 10.50 -12.10
N GLU A 101 11.38 11.14 -10.97
CA GLU A 101 10.97 10.47 -9.74
C GLU A 101 9.47 10.16 -9.73
N LEU A 102 8.69 10.78 -10.63
CA LEU A 102 7.25 10.56 -10.73
C LEU A 102 6.95 9.27 -11.49
N LYS A 103 5.93 8.55 -11.00
CA LYS A 103 5.34 7.38 -11.66
C LYS A 103 3.90 7.74 -12.06
N PHE A 104 3.60 7.65 -13.34
CA PHE A 104 2.26 7.92 -13.88
C PHE A 104 1.57 6.59 -14.21
N GLY A 105 0.43 6.33 -13.57
CA GLY A 105 -0.50 5.27 -13.98
C GLY A 105 -1.50 5.83 -14.97
N LEU A 106 -1.70 5.14 -16.10
CA LEU A 106 -2.64 5.53 -17.14
C LEU A 106 -3.69 4.43 -17.24
N GLU A 107 -4.95 4.79 -17.00
CA GLU A 107 -6.08 3.87 -17.09
C GLU A 107 -7.19 4.53 -17.92
N CYS A 108 -7.90 3.71 -18.70
CA CYS A 108 -9.13 4.16 -19.34
C CYS A 108 -10.33 3.88 -18.42
N GLY A 109 -11.31 4.78 -18.43
CA GLY A 109 -12.58 4.58 -17.74
C GLY A 109 -13.59 3.87 -18.64
N GLY A 110 -14.68 4.57 -18.98
CA GLY A 110 -15.63 4.10 -19.97
C GLY A 110 -15.11 4.34 -21.39
N SER A 111 -15.06 3.30 -22.22
CA SER A 111 -14.70 3.46 -23.63
C SER A 111 -15.82 4.18 -24.37
N ASP A 112 -15.48 5.28 -25.05
CA ASP A 112 -16.34 5.89 -26.06
C ASP A 112 -15.68 5.85 -27.45
N GLY A 113 -16.45 6.14 -28.50
CA GLY A 113 -15.96 6.11 -29.88
C GLY A 113 -14.89 7.15 -30.22
N LEU A 114 -14.64 8.12 -29.34
CA LEU A 114 -13.69 9.22 -29.56
C LEU A 114 -12.40 9.08 -28.75
N SER A 115 -12.40 8.24 -27.72
CA SER A 115 -11.29 8.05 -26.78
C SER A 115 -10.03 7.59 -27.52
N GLY A 116 -10.19 6.68 -28.48
CA GLY A 116 -9.10 6.19 -29.33
C GLY A 116 -8.55 7.21 -30.33
N ILE A 117 -9.23 8.34 -30.54
CA ILE A 117 -8.85 9.37 -31.52
C ILE A 117 -8.34 10.64 -30.81
N THR A 118 -8.72 10.84 -29.54
CA THR A 118 -8.45 12.08 -28.80
C THR A 118 -7.60 11.84 -27.56
N ALA A 119 -8.21 11.37 -26.46
CA ALA A 119 -7.55 11.24 -25.16
C ALA A 119 -6.41 10.21 -25.18
N ASN A 120 -6.64 9.01 -25.74
CA ASN A 120 -5.65 7.93 -25.70
C ASN A 120 -4.39 8.27 -26.51
N PRO A 121 -4.47 8.84 -27.74
CA PRO A 121 -3.30 9.34 -28.44
C PRO A 121 -2.49 10.38 -27.65
N LEU A 122 -3.17 11.33 -26.99
CA LEU A 122 -2.49 12.34 -26.17
C LEU A 122 -1.74 11.70 -24.98
N LEU A 123 -2.38 10.77 -24.27
CA LEU A 123 -1.74 10.02 -23.19
C LEU A 123 -0.56 9.18 -23.68
N GLY A 124 -0.64 8.62 -24.90
CA GLY A 124 0.46 7.91 -25.55
C GLY A 124 1.64 8.81 -25.89
N CYS A 125 1.41 10.03 -26.38
CA CYS A 125 2.47 11.02 -26.56
C CYS A 125 3.11 11.42 -25.24
N PHE A 126 2.31 11.57 -24.18
CA PHE A 126 2.80 11.88 -22.84
C PHE A 126 3.67 10.77 -22.24
N SER A 127 3.32 9.49 -22.44
CA SER A 127 4.00 8.36 -21.79
C SER A 127 5.39 8.03 -22.33
N ILE A 128 5.77 8.59 -23.48
CA ILE A 128 7.08 8.40 -24.12
C ILE A 128 8.02 9.61 -23.98
N MET A 129 7.59 10.69 -23.32
CA MET A 129 8.42 11.84 -22.95
C MET A 129 9.14 11.59 -21.63
#